data_AF-A0A9E4A3V9-F1
#
_entry.id   AF-A0A9E4A3V9-F1
#
_cell.length_a   1.000
_cell.length_b   1.000
_cell.length_c   1.000
_cell.angle_alpha   90.00
_cell.angle_beta   90.00
_cell.angle_gamma   90.00
#
_symmetry.space_group_name_H-M   'P 1'
#
loop_
_entity.id
_entity.type
_entity.pdbx_description
1 polymer ?
#
loop_
_entity_poly.entity_id
_entity_poly.type
_entity_poly.pdbx_seq_one_letter_code
_entity_poly.pdbx_strand_id
1 'polypeptide(L)' 'MPLPTPKIESPNQALVWSENFPADEFYKDHPGDILFREWDVLVNMLAEKLPQNAKVAAFPCASIQVLAEE' A
#
# COMPACT_ATOMS: atom_id res chain seq x y z
N MET A 1 9.27 14.67 -6.70
CA MET A 1 7.92 14.87 -7.26
C MET A 1 6.90 14.47 -6.21
N PRO A 2 5.74 15.12 -6.09
CA PRO A 2 4.70 14.68 -5.17
C PRO A 2 4.24 13.26 -5.53
N LEU A 3 4.02 12.42 -4.52
CA LEU A 3 3.51 11.06 -4.72
C LEU A 3 2.09 11.11 -5.28
N PRO A 4 1.71 10.19 -6.18
CA PRO A 4 0.33 10.08 -6.62
C PRO A 4 -0.57 9.75 -5.43
N THR A 5 -1.75 10.37 -5.36
CA THR A 5 -2.77 9.99 -4.38
C THR A 5 -3.21 8.56 -4.68
N PRO A 6 -3.10 7.62 -3.71
CA PRO A 6 -3.44 6.22 -3.95
C PRO A 6 -4.92 6.09 -4.33
N LYS A 7 -5.21 5.35 -5.40
CA LYS A 7 -6.57 5.04 -5.87
C LYS A 7 -6.66 3.59 -6.31
N ILE A 8 -7.59 2.83 -5.73
CA ILE A 8 -7.84 1.43 -6.11
C ILE A 8 -8.68 1.43 -7.39
N GLU A 9 -8.05 1.09 -8.51
CA GLU A 9 -8.65 1.14 -9.86
C GLU A 9 -9.00 -0.25 -10.41
N SER A 10 -8.27 -1.29 -9.99
CA SER A 10 -8.40 -2.65 -10.54
C SER A 10 -8.14 -3.74 -9.48
N PRO A 11 -8.80 -4.91 -9.58
CA PRO A 11 -8.56 -6.04 -8.68
C PRO A 11 -7.18 -6.70 -8.86
N ASN A 12 -6.45 -6.38 -9.93
CA ASN A 12 -5.12 -6.96 -10.20
C ASN A 12 -3.97 -6.15 -9.58
N GLN A 13 -4.27 -5.05 -8.87
CA GLN A 13 -3.24 -4.22 -8.23
C GLN A 13 -2.90 -4.77 -6.86
N ALA A 14 -1.61 -4.91 -6.56
CA ALA A 14 -1.18 -5.12 -5.18
C ALA A 14 -1.40 -3.82 -4.40
N LEU A 15 -2.00 -3.95 -3.22
CA LEU A 15 -2.16 -2.86 -2.26
C LEU A 15 -1.06 -3.01 -1.22
N VAL A 16 -0.04 -2.15 -1.30
CA VAL A 16 1.14 -2.22 -0.43
C VAL A 16 1.08 -1.07 0.55
N TRP A 17 1.22 -1.37 1.84
CA TRP A 17 1.34 -0.34 2.88
C TRP A 17 2.77 -0.33 3.41
N SER A 18 3.42 0.83 3.37
CA SER A 18 4.69 1.10 4.03
C SER A 18 4.89 2.59 4.23
N GLU A 19 5.18 2.98 5.47
CA GLU A 19 5.46 4.37 5.82
C GLU A 19 6.76 4.88 5.19
N ASN A 20 7.78 4.03 5.08
CA ASN A 20 9.15 4.46 4.77
C ASN A 20 9.74 3.89 3.47
N PHE A 21 9.09 2.95 2.79
CA PHE A 21 9.65 2.37 1.56
C PHE A 21 9.82 3.43 0.45
N PRO A 22 10.97 3.52 -0.24
CA PRO A 22 11.18 4.52 -1.30
C PRO A 22 10.17 4.36 -2.43
N ALA A 23 9.42 5.43 -2.74
CA ALA A 23 8.35 5.35 -3.73
C ALA A 23 8.86 5.20 -5.16
N ASP A 24 9.98 5.85 -5.46
CA ASP A 24 10.64 5.76 -6.76
C ASP A 24 11.12 4.34 -7.06
N GLU A 25 11.72 3.66 -6.08
CA GLU A 25 12.05 2.24 -6.19
C GLU A 25 10.78 1.38 -6.34
N PHE A 26 9.76 1.65 -5.53
CA PHE A 26 8.49 0.92 -5.60
C PHE A 26 7.87 0.97 -7.00
N TYR A 27 7.63 2.16 -7.53
CA TYR A 27 6.94 2.31 -8.82
C TYR A 27 7.79 1.88 -10.02
N LYS A 28 9.11 1.77 -9.86
CA LYS A 28 9.99 1.17 -10.87
C LYS A 28 9.76 -0.34 -10.98
N ASP A 29 9.67 -1.03 -9.86
CA ASP A 29 9.52 -2.50 -9.82
C ASP A 29 8.05 -2.93 -9.90
N HIS A 30 7.14 -2.06 -9.46
CA HIS A 30 5.70 -2.31 -9.32
C HIS A 30 4.84 -1.19 -9.94
N PRO A 31 4.95 -0.94 -11.26
CA PRO A 31 4.33 0.23 -11.91
C PRO A 31 2.80 0.26 -11.90
N GLY A 32 2.14 -0.88 -11.65
CA GLY A 32 0.67 -0.99 -11.57
C GLY A 32 0.12 -1.09 -10.15
N ASP A 33 0.99 -1.25 -9.15
CA ASP A 33 0.60 -1.42 -7.76
C ASP A 33 0.49 -0.07 -7.04
N ILE A 34 -0.07 -0.07 -5.84
CA ILE A 34 -0.34 1.16 -5.09
C ILE A 34 0.39 1.11 -3.76
N LEU A 35 1.18 2.16 -3.49
CA LEU A 35 1.85 2.35 -2.21
C LEU A 35 1.07 3.32 -1.32
N PHE A 36 0.56 2.79 -0.21
CA PHE A 36 -0.08 3.53 0.87
C PHE A 36 0.95 3.86 1.95
N ARG A 37 0.92 5.10 2.44
CA ARG A 37 1.77 5.53 3.57
C ARG A 37 1.09 5.31 4.91
N GLU A 38 -0.23 5.40 4.95
CA GLU A 38 -1.03 5.28 6.16
C GLU A 38 -1.96 4.07 6.05
N TRP A 39 -1.98 3.26 7.10
CA TRP A 39 -2.84 2.07 7.18
C TRP A 39 -4.32 2.44 7.09
N ASP A 40 -4.73 3.49 7.81
CA ASP A 40 -6.13 3.91 7.87
C ASP A 40 -6.66 4.36 6.50
N VAL A 41 -5.80 4.97 5.67
CA VAL A 41 -6.17 5.35 4.30
C VAL A 41 -6.48 4.10 3.47
N LEU A 42 -5.64 3.07 3.55
CA LEU A 42 -5.89 1.79 2.86
C LEU A 42 -7.19 1.15 3.33
N VAL A 43 -7.41 1.07 4.65
CA VAL A 43 -8.61 0.46 5.23
C VAL A 43 -9.88 1.21 4.83
N ASN A 44 -9.89 2.55 4.90
CA ASN A 44 -11.04 3.36 4.54
C ASN A 44 -11.39 3.22 3.05
N MET A 45 -10.39 3.21 2.17
CA MET A 45 -10.62 3.00 0.75
C MET A 45 -11.15 1.60 0.43
N LEU A 46 -10.68 0.58 1.16
CA LEU A 46 -11.23 -0.77 1.03
C LEU A 46 -12.67 -0.85 1.52
N ALA A 47 -13.01 -0.18 2.64
CA ALA A 47 -14.35 -0.16 3.19
C ALA A 47 -15.38 0.45 2.24
N GLU A 48 -14.99 1.43 1.41
CA GLU A 48 -15.86 2.00 0.37
C GLU A 48 -16.09 1.05 -0.81
N LYS A 49 -15.19 0.10 -1.04
CA LYS A 49 -15.20 -0.78 -2.22
C LYS A 49 -15.71 -2.20 -1.93
N LEU A 50 -15.58 -2.64 -0.68
CA LEU A 50 -15.87 -4.02 -0.28
C LEU A 50 -17.21 -4.14 0.45
N PRO A 51 -17.88 -5.30 0.36
CA PRO A 51 -19.02 -5.60 1.21
C PRO A 51 -18.66 -5.55 2.71
N GLN A 52 -19.63 -5.23 3.55
CA GLN A 52 -19.46 -5.07 5.01
C GLN A 52 -18.88 -6.30 5.72
N ASN A 53 -19.03 -7.49 5.14
CA ASN A 53 -18.54 -8.76 5.69
C ASN A 53 -17.35 -9.35 4.91
N ALA A 54 -16.66 -8.53 4.11
CA ALA A 54 -15.48 -8.97 3.38
C ALA A 54 -14.36 -9.42 4.34
N LYS A 55 -13.66 -10.50 3.95
CA LYS A 55 -12.47 -10.97 4.65
C LYS A 55 -11.26 -10.59 3.81
N VAL A 56 -10.34 -9.82 4.40
CA VAL A 56 -9.10 -9.40 3.77
C VAL A 56 -7.95 -10.13 4.46
N ALA A 57 -7.08 -10.78 3.67
CA ALA A 57 -5.84 -11.33 4.18
C ALA A 57 -4.72 -10.31 3.95
N ALA A 58 -3.97 -9.98 5.01
CA ALA A 58 -2.78 -9.16 4.93
C ALA A 58 -1.55 -10.04 5.10
N PHE A 59 -0.61 -9.97 4.15
CA PHE A 59 0.63 -10.73 4.20
C PHE A 59 1.81 -9.77 4.43
N PRO A 60 2.68 -10.04 5.40
CA PRO A 60 3.94 -9.32 5.49
C PRO A 60 4.80 -9.68 4.27
N CYS A 61 4.97 -8.73 3.34
CA CYS A 61 5.68 -8.95 2.08
C CYS A 61 7.04 -8.22 2.01
N ALA A 62 7.31 -7.31 2.94
CA ALA A 62 8.59 -6.61 3.03
C ALA A 62 9.42 -7.14 4.21
N SER A 63 10.74 -7.19 4.03
CA SER A 63 11.69 -7.38 5.12
C SER A 63 11.44 -6.33 6.22
N ILE A 64 11.69 -6.71 7.48
CA ILE A 64 11.57 -5.78 8.61
C ILE A 64 12.55 -4.63 8.39
N GLN A 65 12.01 -3.41 8.26
CA GLN A 65 12.83 -2.20 8.26
C GLN A 65 13.25 -1.91 9.70
N VAL A 66 14.55 -2.01 9.98
CA VAL A 66 15.12 -1.62 11.26
C VAL A 66 15.45 -0.13 11.19
N LEU A 67 14.62 0.69 11.82
CA LEU A 67 14.87 2.10 12.01
C LEU A 67 15.72 2.25 13.28
N ALA A 68 17.04 2.13 13.14
CA ALA A 68 17.98 2.49 14.19
C ALA A 68 18.64 3.82 13.80
N GLU A 69 18.67 4.78 14.74
CA GLU A 69 19.60 5.91 14.64
C GLU A 69 21.03 5.38 14.84
N GLU A 70 22.00 5.89 14.06
CA GLU A 70 23.42 5.58 14.26
C GLU A 70 23.94 6.01 15.64
#